data_AF-A0A7X6PCX7-F1
#
_entry.id   AF-A0A7X6PCX7-F1
#
_cell.length_a   1.000
_cell.length_b   1.000
_cell.length_c   1.000
_cell.angle_alpha   90.00
_cell.angle_beta   90.00
_cell.angle_gamma   90.00
#
_symmetry.space_group_name_H-M   'P 1'
#
loop_
_entity.id
_entity.type
_entity.pdbx_description
1 polymer ?
#
loop_
_entity_poly.entity_id
_entity_poly.type
_entity_poly.pdbx_seq_one_letter_code
_entity_poly.pdbx_strand_id
1 'polypeptide(L)'
;MNSPDNQNLLKKIENRLQRIANVLLLNASFLDNPGLLNGKMGIAIFFYNYSRYSKNKTYEDYAGELVDEIYEEINTSTAVNFENGLTGIGWGIEYLVKNGFVQADT
;
A
#
# COMPACT_ATOMS: atom_id res chain seq x y z
N MET A 1 -24.30 -19.53 8.97
CA MET A 1 -23.14 -18.75 8.48
C MET A 1 -21.87 -19.58 8.20
N ASN A 2 -21.86 -20.91 8.41
CA ASN A 2 -20.69 -21.78 8.13
C ASN A 2 -21.04 -22.89 7.12
N SER A 3 -21.06 -22.58 5.83
CA SER A 3 -21.09 -23.58 4.75
C SER A 3 -19.65 -23.88 4.28
N PRO A 4 -19.29 -25.14 3.93
CA PRO A 4 -18.00 -25.50 3.35
C PRO A 4 -17.57 -24.62 2.16
N ASP A 5 -18.54 -24.13 1.38
CA ASP A 5 -18.29 -23.25 0.24
C ASP A 5 -17.67 -21.90 0.67
N ASN A 6 -18.08 -21.38 1.83
CA ASN A 6 -17.56 -20.13 2.36
C ASN A 6 -16.10 -20.28 2.80
N GLN A 7 -15.74 -21.42 3.41
CA GLN A 7 -14.36 -21.70 3.81
C GLN A 7 -13.45 -21.85 2.59
N ASN A 8 -13.91 -22.52 1.54
CA ASN A 8 -13.16 -22.64 0.29
C ASN A 8 -12.97 -21.29 -0.41
N LEU A 9 -13.96 -20.41 -0.37
CA LEU A 9 -13.85 -19.05 -0.91
C LEU A 9 -12.82 -18.22 -0.14
N LEU A 10 -12.88 -18.22 1.20
CA LEU A 10 -11.92 -17.49 2.04
C LEU A 10 -10.48 -17.93 1.77
N LYS A 11 -10.23 -19.24 1.72
CA LYS A 11 -8.90 -19.79 1.40
C LYS A 11 -8.41 -19.36 0.02
N LYS A 12 -9.30 -19.28 -0.99
CA LYS A 12 -8.95 -18.77 -2.32
C LYS A 12 -8.59 -17.28 -2.28
N ILE A 13 -9.30 -16.47 -1.49
CA ILE A 13 -9.02 -15.05 -1.32
C ILE A 13 -7.66 -14.87 -0.64
N GLU A 14 -7.40 -15.57 0.45
CA GLU A 14 -6.12 -15.54 1.17
C GLU A 14 -4.94 -15.88 0.25
N ASN A 15 -5.04 -16.97 -0.51
CA ASN A 15 -4.00 -17.38 -1.46
C ASN A 15 -3.76 -16.32 -2.55
N ARG A 16 -4.83 -15.65 -3.03
CA ARG A 16 -4.69 -14.59 -4.03
C ARG A 16 -4.03 -13.35 -3.45
N LEU A 17 -4.43 -12.93 -2.26
CA LEU A 17 -3.83 -11.78 -1.57
C LEU A 17 -2.35 -12.03 -1.27
N GLN A 18 -1.99 -13.22 -0.78
CA GLN A 18 -0.59 -13.58 -0.55
C GLN A 18 0.22 -13.57 -1.86
N ARG A 19 -0.35 -14.05 -2.96
CA ARG A 19 0.32 -13.98 -4.26
C ARG A 19 0.52 -12.54 -4.74
N ILE A 20 -0.47 -11.66 -4.54
CA ILE A 20 -0.34 -10.23 -4.86
C ILE A 20 0.76 -9.62 -3.99
N ALA A 21 0.74 -9.85 -2.68
CA ALA A 21 1.74 -9.36 -1.75
C ALA A 21 3.15 -9.81 -2.13
N ASN A 22 3.34 -11.10 -2.48
CA ASN A 22 4.64 -11.61 -2.92
C ASN A 22 5.15 -10.90 -4.18
N VAL A 23 4.27 -10.67 -5.16
CA VAL A 23 4.65 -9.95 -6.39
C VAL A 23 5.02 -8.50 -6.05
N LEU A 24 4.21 -7.80 -5.26
CA LEU A 24 4.49 -6.41 -4.92
C LEU A 24 5.77 -6.27 -4.09
N LEU A 25 5.99 -7.15 -3.10
CA LEU A 25 7.18 -7.13 -2.24
C LEU A 25 8.48 -7.28 -3.04
N LEU A 26 8.47 -8.10 -4.10
CA LEU A 26 9.62 -8.33 -4.96
C LEU A 26 9.84 -7.20 -5.98
N ASN A 27 8.82 -6.40 -6.29
CA ASN A 27 8.87 -5.46 -7.41
C ASN A 27 8.81 -3.99 -6.99
N ALA A 28 8.26 -3.63 -5.82
CA ALA A 28 7.94 -2.24 -5.52
C ALA A 28 9.15 -1.30 -5.46
N SER A 29 10.30 -1.79 -4.97
CA SER A 29 11.54 -1.02 -4.93
C SER A 29 12.14 -0.74 -6.30
N PHE A 30 11.68 -1.42 -7.36
CA PHE A 30 12.09 -1.19 -8.75
C PHE A 30 11.17 -0.22 -9.51
N LEU A 31 10.08 0.26 -8.89
CA LEU A 31 9.27 1.32 -9.49
C LEU A 31 9.91 2.69 -9.20
N ASP A 32 10.10 3.51 -10.23
CA ASP A 32 10.58 4.90 -10.07
C ASP A 32 9.44 5.92 -9.90
N ASN A 33 8.20 5.44 -9.74
CA ASN A 33 7.01 6.29 -9.64
C ASN A 33 6.53 6.38 -8.19
N PRO A 34 6.62 7.55 -7.52
CA PRO A 34 6.13 7.71 -6.15
C PRO A 34 4.60 7.82 -6.07
N GLY A 35 3.90 7.98 -7.20
CA GLY A 35 2.48 8.27 -7.25
C GLY A 35 1.54 7.14 -6.79
N LEU A 36 0.23 7.41 -6.87
CA LEU A 36 -0.81 6.57 -6.29
C LEU A 36 -1.22 5.39 -7.18
N LEU A 37 -1.63 5.65 -8.42
CA LEU A 37 -2.25 4.63 -9.27
C LEU A 37 -1.23 3.66 -9.86
N ASN A 38 -0.10 4.21 -10.34
CA ASN A 38 0.95 3.44 -11.00
C ASN A 38 2.27 3.48 -10.23
N GLY A 39 2.22 3.72 -8.92
CA GLY A 39 3.41 3.98 -8.12
C GLY A 39 3.38 3.39 -6.72
N LYS A 40 4.45 3.69 -5.97
CA LYS A 40 4.72 3.12 -4.64
C LYS A 40 3.63 3.47 -3.63
N MET A 41 2.94 4.60 -3.74
CA MET A 41 1.91 4.99 -2.77
C MET A 41 0.72 4.01 -2.78
N GLY A 42 0.27 3.56 -3.95
CA GLY A 42 -0.78 2.54 -4.04
C GLY A 42 -0.35 1.20 -3.44
N ILE A 43 0.92 0.86 -3.59
CA ILE A 43 1.53 -0.36 -3.02
C ILE A 43 1.61 -0.25 -1.49
N ALA A 44 2.05 0.90 -0.96
CA ALA A 44 2.08 1.16 0.47
C ALA A 44 0.68 1.02 1.09
N ILE A 45 -0.35 1.63 0.48
CA ILE A 45 -1.75 1.50 0.91
C ILE A 45 -2.20 0.03 0.92
N PHE A 46 -1.83 -0.75 -0.11
CA PHE A 46 -2.10 -2.18 -0.12
C PHE A 46 -1.47 -2.87 1.08
N PHE A 47 -0.18 -2.63 1.36
CA PHE A 47 0.53 -3.32 2.43
C PHE A 47 0.08 -2.92 3.84
N TYR A 48 -0.29 -1.66 4.08
CA TYR A 48 -0.94 -1.25 5.33
C TYR A 48 -2.26 -1.98 5.56
N ASN A 49 -3.10 -2.10 4.53
CA ASN A 49 -4.34 -2.87 4.65
C ASN A 49 -4.06 -4.36 4.82
N TYR A 50 -3.07 -4.89 4.10
CA TYR A 50 -2.73 -6.30 4.13
C TYR A 50 -2.08 -6.72 5.44
N SER A 51 -1.29 -5.85 6.08
CA SER A 51 -0.74 -6.08 7.42
C SER A 51 -1.85 -6.26 8.44
N ARG A 52 -2.86 -5.38 8.42
CA ARG A 52 -4.04 -5.46 9.30
C ARG A 52 -4.88 -6.70 9.04
N TYR A 53 -5.09 -7.05 7.76
CA TYR A 53 -5.83 -8.25 7.37
C TYR A 53 -5.13 -9.55 7.81
N SER A 54 -3.83 -9.66 7.51
CA SER A 54 -3.01 -10.85 7.81
C SER A 54 -2.49 -10.89 9.25
N LYS A 55 -2.64 -9.80 9.99
CA LYS A 55 -2.06 -9.57 11.34
C LYS A 55 -0.54 -9.76 11.35
N ASN A 56 0.12 -9.38 10.26
CA ASN A 56 1.56 -9.49 10.12
C ASN A 56 2.18 -8.10 10.01
N LYS A 57 2.86 -7.68 11.08
CA LYS A 57 3.50 -6.36 11.19
C LYS A 57 4.63 -6.15 10.17
N THR A 58 5.28 -7.21 9.68
CA THR A 58 6.33 -7.07 8.65
C THR A 58 5.83 -6.36 7.39
N TYR A 59 4.54 -6.53 7.04
CA TYR A 59 3.97 -5.79 5.91
C TYR A 59 3.70 -4.32 6.23
N GLU A 60 3.43 -3.98 7.50
CA GLU A 60 3.30 -2.59 7.94
C GLU A 60 4.66 -1.90 7.93
N ASP A 61 5.70 -2.57 8.44
CA ASP A 61 7.07 -2.05 8.43
C ASP A 61 7.52 -1.78 6.99
N TYR A 62 7.28 -2.72 6.07
CA TYR A 62 7.56 -2.53 4.63
C TYR A 62 6.74 -1.40 3.99
N ALA A 63 5.48 -1.25 4.36
CA ALA A 63 4.67 -0.13 3.88
C ALA A 63 5.21 1.23 4.37
N GLY A 64 5.76 1.26 5.58
CA GLY A 64 6.49 2.41 6.13
C GLY A 64 7.72 2.76 5.30
N GLU A 65 8.57 1.76 5.01
CA GLU A 65 9.75 1.95 4.15
C GLU A 65 9.38 2.54 2.78
N LEU A 66 8.32 2.05 2.15
CA LEU A 66 7.84 2.61 0.88
C LEU A 66 7.37 4.06 1.00
N VAL A 67 6.75 4.44 2.13
CA VAL A 67 6.36 5.83 2.37
C VAL A 67 7.57 6.73 2.53
N ASP A 68 8.60 6.28 3.26
CA ASP A 68 9.86 7.02 3.42
C ASP A 68 10.56 7.20 2.06
N GLU A 69 10.65 6.15 1.23
CA GLU A 69 11.18 6.25 -0.14
C GLU A 69 10.41 7.27 -1.00
N ILE A 70 9.08 7.28 -0.92
CA ILE A 70 8.24 8.26 -1.63
C ILE A 70 8.60 9.69 -1.20
N TYR A 71 8.81 9.92 0.10
CA TYR A 71 9.21 11.24 0.60
C TYR A 71 10.58 11.66 0.06
N GLU A 72 11.54 10.73 -0.05
CA GLU A 72 12.86 10.99 -0.60
C GLU A 72 12.82 11.28 -2.13
N GLU A 73 11.89 10.68 -2.86
CA GLU A 73 11.74 10.86 -4.31
C GLU A 73 11.03 12.17 -4.70
N ILE A 74 10.22 12.75 -3.80
CA ILE A 74 9.50 14.00 -4.07
C ILE A 74 10.48 15.15 -4.29
N ASN A 75 10.32 15.84 -5.42
CA ASN A 75 11.13 16.98 -5.79
C ASN A 75 10.33 17.98 -6.62
N THR A 76 10.95 19.10 -7.02
CA THR A 76 10.27 20.18 -7.75
C THR A 76 9.74 19.78 -9.14
N SER A 77 10.17 18.62 -9.67
CA SER A 77 9.68 18.08 -10.94
C SER A 77 8.56 17.05 -10.78
N THR A 78 8.21 16.65 -9.56
CA THR A 78 7.13 15.70 -9.31
C THR A 78 5.82 16.23 -9.89
N ALA A 79 5.16 15.39 -10.68
CA ALA A 79 3.90 15.75 -11.31
C ALA A 79 2.84 16.12 -10.25
N VAL A 80 1.88 16.98 -10.60
CA VAL A 80 0.80 17.37 -9.68
C VAL A 80 -0.43 16.46 -9.82
N ASN A 81 -0.51 15.64 -10.86
CA ASN A 81 -1.69 14.82 -11.15
C ASN A 81 -1.94 13.72 -10.10
N PHE A 82 -3.16 13.18 -10.12
CA PHE A 82 -3.61 12.21 -9.11
C PHE A 82 -2.97 10.83 -9.29
N GLU A 83 -2.70 10.42 -10.53
CA GLU A 83 -2.26 9.06 -10.82
C GLU A 83 -0.79 8.84 -10.44
N ASN A 84 0.07 9.80 -10.74
CA ASN A 84 1.53 9.68 -10.68
C ASN A 84 2.19 10.78 -9.84
N GLY A 85 1.40 11.63 -9.18
CA GLY A 85 1.87 12.90 -8.65
C GLY A 85 1.42 13.25 -7.25
N LEU A 86 1.77 14.47 -6.84
CA LEU A 86 1.59 15.01 -5.50
C LEU A 86 0.15 14.92 -4.98
N THR A 87 -0.86 15.10 -5.84
CA THR A 87 -2.26 15.02 -5.38
C THR A 87 -2.65 13.59 -5.02
N GLY A 88 -2.14 12.58 -5.72
CA GLY A 88 -2.32 11.18 -5.37
C GLY A 88 -1.58 10.79 -4.10
N ILE A 89 -0.34 11.29 -3.95
CA ILE A 89 0.48 11.06 -2.76
C ILE A 89 -0.20 11.68 -1.53
N GLY A 90 -0.60 12.96 -1.60
CA GLY A 90 -1.27 13.64 -0.50
C GLY A 90 -2.59 12.98 -0.11
N TRP A 91 -3.38 12.54 -1.10
CA TRP A 91 -4.58 11.75 -0.82
C TRP A 91 -4.26 10.42 -0.15
N GLY A 92 -3.18 9.76 -0.57
CA GLY A 92 -2.71 8.50 0.02
C GLY A 92 -2.34 8.66 1.49
N ILE A 93 -1.56 9.70 1.83
CA ILE A 93 -1.22 10.02 3.22
C ILE A 93 -2.47 10.32 4.04
N GLU A 94 -3.39 11.15 3.53
CA GLU A 94 -4.65 11.45 4.20
C GLU A 94 -5.49 10.18 4.45
N TYR A 95 -5.53 9.27 3.48
CA TYR A 95 -6.15 7.96 3.65
C TYR A 95 -5.49 7.16 4.78
N LEU A 96 -4.15 7.10 4.82
CA LEU A 96 -3.42 6.37 5.85
C LEU A 96 -3.70 6.92 7.25
N VAL A 97 -3.71 8.24 7.41
CA VAL A 97 -4.05 8.92 8.67
C VAL A 97 -5.48 8.62 9.10
N LYS A 98 -6.46 8.82 8.20
CA LYS A 98 -7.88 8.56 8.49
C LYS A 98 -8.18 7.12 8.88
N ASN A 99 -7.41 6.16 8.39
CA ASN A 99 -7.57 4.74 8.70
C ASN A 99 -6.72 4.28 9.90
N GLY A 100 -5.99 5.19 10.56
CA GLY A 100 -5.15 4.89 11.72
C GLY A 100 -3.95 4.00 11.39
N PHE A 101 -3.43 4.10 10.16
CA PHE A 101 -2.19 3.42 9.77
C PHE A 101 -0.95 4.24 10.11
N VAL A 102 -1.04 5.57 9.99
CA VAL A 102 0.05 6.51 10.27
C VAL A 102 -0.48 7.63 11.17
N GLN A 103 0.38 8.13 12.05
CA GLN A 103 0.10 9.35 12.82
C GLN A 103 0.67 10.54 12.05
N ALA A 104 -0.13 11.57 11.88
CA ALA A 104 0.33 12.85 11.34
C ALA A 104 0.09 13.93 12.39
N ASP A 105 1.14 14.71 12.68
CA ASP A 105 1.01 15.96 13.39
C ASP A 105 0.40 16.97 12.41
N THR A 106 -0.93 17.05 12.40
CA THR A 106 -1.68 18.05 11.61
C THR A 106 -1.91 19.30 12.42
#